data_AF-A0A377TRW3-F1
#
_entry.id   AF-A0A377TRW3-F1
#
_cell.length_a   1.000
_cell.length_b   1.000
_cell.length_c   1.000
_cell.angle_alpha   90.00
_cell.angle_beta   90.00
_cell.angle_gamma   90.00
#
_symmetry.space_group_name_H-M   'P 1'
#
loop_
_entity.id
_entity.type
_entity.pdbx_description
1 polymer ?
#
loop_
_entity_poly.entity_id
_entity_poly.type
_entity_poly.pdbx_seq_one_letter_code
_entity_poly.pdbx_strand_id
1 'polypeptide(L)'
;MRRDVLLLLCSFYLLPLGAHADDSGLSAKDIKTLFFGHDDRKAVNRPEESPWDAIGQLETASGNLCTATLISPHLALTAGHCLLTPPARQAGQSGRPALYFPQGQLGL
;
A
#
# COMPACT_ATOMS: atom_id res chain seq x y z
N MET A 1 -28.52 -47.28 11.74
CA MET A 1 -27.06 -47.07 11.57
C MET A 1 -26.72 -46.43 10.23
N ARG A 2 -26.84 -47.10 9.06
CA ARG A 2 -26.46 -46.51 7.75
C ARG A 2 -27.32 -45.30 7.33
N ARG A 3 -28.62 -45.32 7.65
CA ARG A 3 -29.56 -44.22 7.33
C ARG A 3 -29.30 -42.98 8.19
N ASP A 4 -28.99 -43.18 9.47
CA ASP A 4 -28.71 -42.10 10.41
C ASP A 4 -27.39 -41.40 10.08
N VAL A 5 -26.38 -42.18 9.66
CA VAL A 5 -25.11 -41.64 9.14
C VAL A 5 -25.33 -40.83 7.86
N LEU A 6 -26.21 -41.29 6.95
CA LEU A 6 -26.52 -40.54 5.72
C LEU A 6 -27.21 -39.20 6.02
N LEU A 7 -28.15 -39.19 6.98
CA LEU A 7 -28.87 -37.98 7.38
C LEU A 7 -27.93 -36.97 8.07
N LEU A 8 -27.01 -37.45 8.89
CA LEU A 8 -25.97 -36.61 9.52
C LEU A 8 -25.05 -35.98 8.48
N LEU A 9 -24.60 -36.76 7.48
CA LEU A 9 -23.75 -36.25 6.40
C LEU A 9 -24.50 -35.23 5.53
N CYS A 10 -25.75 -35.51 5.13
CA CYS A 10 -26.55 -34.56 4.36
C CYS A 10 -26.79 -33.25 5.13
N SER A 11 -27.04 -33.32 6.43
CA SER A 11 -27.17 -32.13 7.28
C SER A 11 -25.87 -31.32 7.28
N PHE A 12 -24.72 -31.97 7.49
CA PHE A 12 -23.40 -31.33 7.47
C PHE A 12 -23.06 -30.68 6.12
N TYR A 13 -23.46 -31.29 5.00
CA TYR A 13 -23.24 -30.74 3.66
C TYR A 13 -24.14 -29.54 3.33
N LEU A 14 -25.26 -29.36 4.02
CA LEU A 14 -26.19 -28.24 3.83
C LEU A 14 -25.90 -27.05 4.78
N LEU A 15 -25.07 -27.23 5.81
CA LEU A 15 -24.66 -26.16 6.73
C LEU A 15 -23.99 -24.92 6.07
N PRO A 16 -23.18 -25.01 5.00
CA PRO A 16 -22.50 -23.83 4.47
C PRO A 16 -23.39 -22.89 3.64
N LEU A 17 -24.67 -23.22 3.38
CA LEU A 17 -25.57 -22.33 2.62
C LEU A 17 -25.94 -21.03 3.38
N GLY A 18 -25.71 -20.99 4.69
CA GLY A 18 -25.92 -19.80 5.53
C GLY A 18 -24.63 -19.01 5.82
N ALA A 19 -23.51 -19.35 5.18
CA ALA A 19 -22.27 -18.61 5.33
C ALA A 19 -22.38 -17.26 4.59
N HIS A 20 -22.96 -16.27 5.25
CA HIS A 20 -22.76 -14.89 4.88
C HIS A 20 -21.32 -14.51 5.25
N ALA A 21 -20.52 -14.09 4.27
CA ALA A 21 -19.42 -13.21 4.61
C ALA A 21 -20.05 -11.95 5.22
N ASP A 22 -19.65 -11.58 6.44
CA ASP A 22 -19.98 -10.26 6.94
C ASP A 22 -19.48 -9.27 5.89
N ASP A 23 -20.41 -8.63 5.19
CA ASP A 23 -20.14 -7.41 4.44
C ASP A 23 -19.91 -6.33 5.49
N SER A 24 -18.82 -6.47 6.24
CA SER A 24 -18.18 -5.36 6.91
C SER A 24 -17.52 -4.53 5.81
N GLY A 25 -18.34 -3.97 4.92
CA GLY A 25 -17.98 -2.82 4.13
C GLY A 25 -17.40 -1.83 5.13
N LEU A 26 -16.07 -1.70 5.11
CA LEU A 26 -15.32 -1.01 6.15
C LEU A 26 -16.02 0.31 6.41
N SER A 27 -16.54 0.48 7.62
CA SER A 27 -17.20 1.73 7.96
C SER A 27 -16.16 2.84 7.79
N ALA A 28 -16.57 4.07 7.48
CA ALA A 28 -15.64 5.21 7.50
C ALA A 28 -14.88 5.34 8.84
N LYS A 29 -15.43 4.73 9.90
CA LYS A 29 -14.86 4.55 11.23
C LYS A 29 -13.72 3.52 11.26
N ASP A 30 -13.85 2.43 10.53
CA ASP A 30 -12.89 1.33 10.50
C ASP A 30 -11.65 1.70 9.67
N ILE A 31 -11.83 2.51 8.60
CA ILE A 31 -10.72 3.11 7.84
C ILE A 31 -9.90 4.08 8.72
N LYS A 32 -10.50 4.67 9.75
CA LYS A 32 -9.81 5.56 10.70
C LYS A 32 -8.89 4.83 11.69
N THR A 33 -8.91 3.51 11.77
CA THR A 33 -8.06 2.75 12.71
C THR A 33 -6.57 2.87 12.39
N LEU A 34 -6.19 3.27 11.16
CA LEU A 34 -4.80 3.57 10.78
C LEU A 34 -4.37 5.02 11.08
N PHE A 35 -5.29 5.86 11.55
CA PHE A 35 -5.08 7.29 11.76
C PHE A 35 -5.35 7.61 13.23
N PHE A 36 -4.30 7.62 14.06
CA PHE A 36 -4.41 8.05 15.45
C PHE A 36 -4.86 9.52 15.50
N GLY A 37 -5.99 9.83 16.15
CA GLY A 37 -6.42 11.20 16.41
C GLY A 37 -7.22 11.88 15.28
N HIS A 38 -7.11 13.21 15.19
CA HIS A 38 -7.76 14.01 14.15
C HIS A 38 -6.89 14.00 12.88
N ASP A 39 -7.51 13.80 11.72
CA ASP A 39 -6.83 13.81 10.43
C ASP A 39 -6.88 15.21 9.81
N ASP A 40 -5.77 15.95 9.93
CA ASP A 40 -5.61 17.31 9.39
C ASP A 40 -5.02 17.35 7.98
N ARG A 41 -4.91 16.20 7.30
CA ARG A 41 -4.35 16.16 5.95
C ARG A 41 -5.20 16.99 4.99
N LYS A 42 -4.53 17.83 4.20
CA LYS A 42 -5.14 18.62 3.12
C LYS A 42 -4.41 18.32 1.82
N ALA A 43 -5.18 18.14 0.76
CA ALA A 43 -4.60 18.02 -0.57
C ALA A 43 -3.89 19.33 -0.95
N VAL A 44 -2.73 19.20 -1.58
CA VAL A 44 -1.97 20.33 -2.12
C VAL A 44 -2.50 20.61 -3.52
N ASN A 45 -3.14 21.78 -3.71
CA ASN A 45 -3.77 22.13 -4.99
C ASN A 45 -2.77 22.50 -6.08
N ARG A 46 -1.58 22.98 -5.71
CA ARG A 46 -0.53 23.47 -6.61
C ARG A 46 0.82 22.84 -6.24
N PRO A 47 1.00 21.52 -6.49
CA PRO A 47 2.22 20.80 -6.12
C PRO A 47 3.44 21.25 -6.93
N GLU A 48 3.24 21.94 -8.05
CA GLU A 48 4.31 22.54 -8.86
C GLU A 48 4.92 23.82 -8.26
N GLU A 49 4.32 24.37 -7.20
CA GLU A 49 4.83 25.57 -6.53
C GLU A 49 5.66 25.23 -5.30
N SER A 50 6.71 26.01 -5.07
CA SER A 50 7.52 25.92 -3.84
C SER A 50 6.64 26.05 -2.59
N PRO A 51 6.86 25.21 -1.56
CA PRO A 51 7.94 24.23 -1.42
C PRO A 51 7.58 22.81 -1.90
N TRP A 52 6.36 22.61 -2.41
CA TRP A 52 5.82 21.29 -2.75
C TRP A 52 6.47 20.68 -3.98
N ASP A 53 6.99 21.55 -4.82
CA ASP A 53 7.70 21.24 -6.04
C ASP A 53 8.99 20.43 -5.77
N ALA A 54 9.55 20.49 -4.56
CA ALA A 54 10.66 19.64 -4.15
C ALA A 54 10.24 18.23 -3.69
N ILE A 55 8.95 17.90 -3.60
CA ILE A 55 8.46 16.63 -3.04
C ILE A 55 7.91 15.74 -4.16
N GLY A 56 8.42 14.51 -4.27
CA GLY A 56 8.09 13.59 -5.36
C GLY A 56 7.83 12.16 -4.90
N GLN A 57 7.29 11.36 -5.82
CA GLN A 57 7.06 9.93 -5.65
C GLN A 57 8.30 9.14 -6.06
N LEU A 58 8.65 8.14 -5.25
CA LEU A 58 9.68 7.16 -5.50
C LEU A 58 9.04 5.81 -5.76
N GLU A 59 9.30 5.21 -6.91
CA GLU A 59 8.87 3.87 -7.26
C GLU A 59 10.06 2.93 -7.28
N THR A 60 9.98 1.86 -6.49
CA THR A 60 11.03 0.84 -6.45
C THR A 60 10.80 -0.21 -7.53
N ALA A 61 11.82 -1.00 -7.85
CA ALA A 61 11.69 -2.13 -8.77
C ALA A 61 10.66 -3.18 -8.31
N SER A 62 10.41 -3.26 -6.99
CA SER A 62 9.39 -4.15 -6.42
C SER A 62 7.97 -3.57 -6.48
N GLY A 63 7.79 -2.37 -7.05
CA GLY A 63 6.51 -1.66 -7.12
C GLY A 63 6.09 -0.96 -5.83
N ASN A 64 7.01 -0.76 -4.87
CA ASN A 64 6.69 0.01 -3.67
C ASN A 64 6.65 1.50 -4.01
N LEU A 65 5.62 2.18 -3.51
CA LEU A 65 5.48 3.63 -3.61
C LEU A 65 5.98 4.28 -2.31
N CYS A 66 6.93 5.18 -2.46
CA CYS A 66 7.55 5.95 -1.39
C CYS A 66 7.55 7.45 -1.75
N THR A 67 8.05 8.27 -0.83
CA THR A 67 8.27 9.71 -1.04
C THR A 67 9.76 10.03 -1.03
N ALA A 68 10.16 11.01 -1.82
CA ALA A 68 11.50 11.58 -1.82
C ALA A 68 11.43 13.11 -1.89
N THR A 69 12.46 13.80 -1.39
CA THR A 69 12.55 15.26 -1.42
C THR A 69 13.84 15.70 -2.10
N LEU A 70 13.74 16.58 -3.10
CA LEU A 70 14.88 17.16 -3.79
C LEU A 70 15.62 18.13 -2.85
N ILE A 71 16.89 17.84 -2.56
CA ILE A 71 17.76 18.68 -1.70
C ILE A 71 18.83 19.42 -2.51
N SER A 72 19.01 19.06 -3.78
CA SER A 72 19.80 19.79 -4.78
C SER A 72 19.31 19.41 -6.18
N PRO A 73 19.71 20.11 -7.27
CA PRO A 73 19.20 19.85 -8.63
C PRO A 73 19.23 18.38 -9.09
N HIS A 74 20.14 17.56 -8.55
CA HIS A 74 20.31 16.15 -8.91
C HIS A 74 20.40 15.21 -7.70
N LEU A 75 19.94 15.64 -6.52
CA LEU A 75 20.02 14.82 -5.31
C LEU A 75 18.68 14.84 -4.57
N ALA A 76 18.11 13.65 -4.37
CA ALA A 76 16.90 13.44 -3.59
C ALA A 76 17.18 12.65 -2.31
N LEU A 77 16.57 13.08 -1.21
CA LEU A 77 16.59 12.42 0.08
C LEU A 77 15.36 11.51 0.24
N THR A 78 15.55 10.29 0.72
CA THR A 78 14.46 9.34 1.03
C THR A 78 14.85 8.43 2.19
N ALA A 79 13.92 7.59 2.65
CA ALA A 79 14.19 6.62 3.70
C ALA A 79 14.97 5.41 3.16
N GLY A 80 15.93 4.89 3.94
CA GLY A 80 16.72 3.73 3.55
C GLY A 80 15.87 2.49 3.23
N HIS A 81 14.78 2.26 3.97
CA HIS A 81 13.89 1.11 3.73
C HIS A 81 13.15 1.16 2.39
N CYS A 82 13.08 2.33 1.74
CA CYS A 82 12.51 2.43 0.39
C CYS A 82 13.46 1.86 -0.66
N LEU A 83 14.77 1.88 -0.43
CA LEU A 83 15.77 1.40 -1.40
C LEU A 83 16.32 0.01 -1.04
N LEU A 84 16.37 -0.31 0.25
CA LEU A 84 17.01 -1.52 0.74
C LEU A 84 16.03 -2.69 0.79
N THR A 85 16.26 -3.72 -0.02
CA THR A 85 15.57 -5.01 0.14
C THR A 85 16.08 -5.70 1.42
N PRO A 86 15.20 -6.28 2.26
CA PRO A 86 15.61 -7.04 3.44
C PRO A 86 16.58 -8.18 3.05
N PRO A 87 17.59 -8.50 3.88
CA PRO A 87 18.56 -9.55 3.59
C PRO A 87 17.96 -10.95 3.79
N ALA A 88 17.01 -11.35 2.94
CA ALA A 88 16.60 -12.73 2.75
C ALA A 88 15.72 -12.83 1.49
N ARG A 89 16.21 -13.61 0.51
CA ARG A 89 15.58 -13.98 -0.77
C ARG A 89 15.86 -13.01 -1.93
N GLN A 90 16.96 -13.32 -2.61
CA GLN A 90 17.34 -12.91 -3.97
C GLN A 90 17.73 -11.44 -4.15
N ALA A 91 19.03 -11.18 -3.97
CA ALA A 91 19.72 -10.01 -4.52
C ALA A 91 19.69 -10.07 -6.06
N GLY A 92 18.55 -9.69 -6.66
CA GLY A 92 18.34 -9.81 -8.10
C GLY A 92 17.39 -8.79 -8.72
N GLN A 93 16.75 -7.92 -7.93
CA GLN A 93 15.88 -6.86 -8.47
C GLN A 93 16.28 -5.49 -7.92
N SER A 94 17.55 -5.14 -8.09
CA SER A 94 18.01 -3.75 -8.05
C SER A 94 17.66 -3.07 -9.39
N GLY A 95 16.38 -3.01 -9.75
CA GLY A 95 15.94 -2.14 -10.84
C GLY A 95 16.17 -0.68 -10.44
N ARG A 96 16.46 0.19 -11.42
CA ARG A 96 16.63 1.62 -11.15
C ARG A 96 15.32 2.17 -10.58
N PRO A 97 15.33 2.74 -9.36
CA PRO A 97 14.14 3.39 -8.85
C PRO A 97 13.76 4.57 -9.76
N ALA A 98 12.46 4.75 -9.99
CA ALA A 98 11.95 5.88 -10.73
C ALA A 98 11.50 6.99 -9.75
N LEU A 99 11.96 8.22 -9.98
CA LEU A 99 11.55 9.40 -9.22
C LEU A 99 10.68 10.32 -10.07
N TYR A 100 9.50 10.65 -9.55
CA TYR A 100 8.52 11.51 -10.20
C TYR A 100 8.29 12.75 -9.35
N PHE A 101 8.69 13.92 -9.86
CA PHE A 101 8.42 15.21 -9.24
C PHE A 101 7.35 15.98 -10.02
N PRO A 102 6.65 16.95 -9.40
CA PRO A 102 5.64 17.78 -10.07
C PRO A 102 6.14 18.48 -11.34
N GLN A 103 7.43 18.81 -11.42
CA GLN A 103 8.08 19.49 -12.55
C GLN A 103 8.62 18.51 -13.61
N GLY A 104 8.47 17.21 -13.40
CA GLY A 104 8.92 16.17 -14.34
C GLY A 104 9.62 14.98 -13.67
N GLN A 105 9.88 13.95 -14.46
CA GLN A 105 10.60 12.77 -14.01
C GLN A 105 12.10 13.05 -13.92
N LEU A 106 12.69 12.88 -12.74
CA LEU A 106 14.14 12.90 -12.58
C LEU A 106 14.63 11.45 -12.68
N GLY A 107 15.16 11.05 -13.83
CA GLY A 107 15.81 9.75 -13.96
C GLY A 107 17.07 9.72 -13.09
N LEU A 108 17.12 8.85 -12.08
CA LEU A 108 18.35 8.47 -11.38
C LEU A 108 19.18 7.55 -12.26
#